data_AF-A0A3D4TTM2-F1
#
_entry.id   AF-A0A3D4TTM2-F1
#
_cell.length_a   1.000
_cell.length_b   1.000
_cell.length_c   1.000
_cell.angle_alpha   90.00
_cell.angle_beta   90.00
_cell.angle_gamma   90.00
#
_symmetry.space_group_name_H-M   'P 1'
#
loop_
_entity.id
_entity.type
_entity.pdbx_description
1 polymer ?
#
loop_
_entity_poly.entity_id
_entity_poly.type
_entity_poly.pdbx_seq_one_letter_code
_entity_poly.pdbx_strand_id
1 'polypeptide(L)'
;MLDTTMPAPPAAHDAVDEPALVRAAAAGDTAAYELLYRRHAPRVFAVLWRLCGGQQARAEDALQEAFLQAWKALPGFRFESSLSTWLHRLGVNAALMELRGRAAGQDHDSLDDVDGGLQELAVHDRCAGTERDLERALSTLPPRARAVLVLHDIEGWKHQEIAEQLQISEGVARARKQDVIFALLKVLTRHGDGVAADGVLEILPDGFGFLRAAEASYLAGPDDTYISPSQIRRFNLRTGDHISGRIRFPKDGERYFALNIVDTINGEPIEASKNKVLFENLTALFPRRRFTLERGNGSSEDITGRILDLMAPQGKGQRSLIVSQPKAGKTMMMQQVATAITTNHPDVHLIVLLIDERPEEVTEMQRTVRGEVISSTFDEPAARHVQVAEMVIERAKRLVEHKKDVVILLDSITRLARAYNNVVPSSGKVLTGGVDANALHRPKRFFGAARNVEEGGSLTIIATALVDTGSKMDEVIYEEFKGTGNSEVHLSRRIAEKRVFPAIDINRSGTRREDLLIEPELLQKIWILRKLLHPMDEMAAMEFLLDKMKNTKSNDEFFGSMKR
;
A
#
# COMPACT_ATOMS: atom_id res chain seq x y z
N MET A 1 14.24 8.55 -28.61
CA MET A 1 14.92 7.25 -28.78
C MET A 1 16.21 7.26 -27.99
N LEU A 2 16.10 7.10 -26.67
CA LEU A 2 17.15 6.63 -25.78
C LEU A 2 16.42 5.76 -24.75
N ASP A 3 16.87 4.52 -24.63
CA ASP A 3 16.24 3.44 -23.89
C ASP A 3 16.15 3.79 -22.39
N THR A 4 14.93 3.87 -21.85
CA THR A 4 14.65 4.08 -20.41
C THR A 4 14.59 2.75 -19.64
N THR A 5 14.98 1.64 -20.27
CA THR A 5 15.21 0.40 -19.55
C THR A 5 16.40 0.57 -18.61
N MET A 6 16.17 0.34 -17.32
CA MET A 6 17.26 0.15 -16.35
C MET A 6 18.30 -0.81 -16.96
N PRO A 7 19.60 -0.47 -16.95
CA PRO A 7 20.60 -1.44 -17.35
C PRO A 7 20.45 -2.67 -16.45
N ALA A 8 20.39 -3.85 -17.08
CA ALA A 8 20.42 -5.12 -16.37
C ALA A 8 21.59 -5.11 -15.36
N PRO A 9 21.43 -5.74 -14.17
CA PRO A 9 22.54 -5.84 -13.24
C PRO A 9 23.75 -6.42 -13.98
N PRO A 10 24.95 -5.82 -13.85
CA PRO A 10 26.11 -6.31 -14.58
C PRO A 10 26.31 -7.79 -14.29
N ALA A 11 26.57 -8.54 -15.36
CA ALA A 11 26.81 -9.98 -15.32
C ALA A 11 27.88 -10.32 -14.28
N ALA A 12 27.71 -11.47 -13.63
CA ALA A 12 28.47 -11.98 -12.49
C ALA A 12 29.97 -12.24 -12.78
N HIS A 13 30.74 -11.19 -13.00
CA HIS A 13 32.20 -11.18 -12.96
C HIS A 13 32.66 -9.86 -12.31
N ASP A 14 32.71 -9.82 -10.97
CA ASP A 14 33.59 -8.99 -10.14
C ASP A 14 33.26 -9.23 -8.65
N ALA A 15 33.61 -10.42 -8.17
CA ALA A 15 33.53 -10.79 -6.76
C ALA A 15 34.72 -10.22 -5.97
N VAL A 16 34.94 -8.91 -6.04
CA VAL A 16 35.86 -8.21 -5.14
C VAL A 16 35.04 -7.57 -4.02
N ASP A 17 35.37 -7.94 -2.78
CA ASP A 17 34.75 -7.44 -1.55
C ASP A 17 34.89 -5.92 -1.46
N GLU A 18 33.78 -5.19 -1.49
CA GLU A 18 33.75 -3.71 -1.47
C GLU A 18 34.45 -3.13 -0.23
N PRO A 19 34.24 -3.65 1.00
CA PRO A 19 35.05 -3.33 2.17
C PRO A 19 36.57 -3.49 2.00
N ALA A 20 37.02 -4.48 1.22
CA ALA A 20 38.44 -4.67 0.95
C ALA A 20 38.98 -3.61 -0.01
N LEU A 21 38.21 -3.27 -1.06
CA LEU A 21 38.53 -2.18 -1.99
C LEU A 21 38.59 -0.83 -1.27
N VAL A 22 37.64 -0.55 -0.37
CA VAL A 22 37.63 0.69 0.43
C VAL A 22 38.87 0.79 1.30
N ARG A 23 39.27 -0.31 1.97
CA ARG A 23 40.48 -0.33 2.81
C ARG A 23 41.77 -0.16 1.99
N ALA A 24 41.87 -0.79 0.83
CA ALA A 24 43.00 -0.63 -0.07
C ALA A 24 43.10 0.81 -0.60
N ALA A 25 41.98 1.38 -1.06
CA ALA A 25 41.92 2.75 -1.51
C ALA A 25 42.24 3.76 -0.38
N ALA A 26 41.77 3.51 0.85
CA ALA A 26 42.10 4.31 2.02
C ALA A 26 43.59 4.28 2.39
N ALA A 27 44.30 3.20 2.03
CA ALA A 27 45.74 3.07 2.16
C ALA A 27 46.53 3.70 0.99
N GLY A 28 45.84 4.31 0.02
CA GLY A 28 46.45 4.99 -1.12
C GLY A 28 46.54 4.16 -2.40
N ASP A 29 45.89 3.00 -2.48
CA ASP A 29 45.81 2.20 -3.72
C ASP A 29 44.89 2.87 -4.75
N THR A 30 45.50 3.39 -5.82
CA THR A 30 44.78 4.08 -6.89
C THR A 30 43.99 3.14 -7.79
N ALA A 31 44.43 1.88 -7.97
CA ALA A 31 43.70 0.90 -8.77
C ALA A 31 42.44 0.44 -8.04
N ALA A 32 42.52 0.25 -6.72
CA ALA A 32 41.35 -0.04 -5.90
C ALA A 32 40.32 1.11 -5.95
N TYR A 33 40.79 2.35 -5.93
CA TYR A 33 39.91 3.51 -6.02
C TYR A 33 39.29 3.70 -7.40
N GLU A 34 40.02 3.41 -8.48
CA GLU A 34 39.46 3.42 -9.84
C GLU A 34 38.31 2.43 -10.00
N LEU A 35 38.42 1.25 -9.40
CA LEU A 35 37.34 0.26 -9.37
C LEU A 35 36.10 0.77 -8.62
N LEU A 36 36.31 1.43 -7.46
CA LEU A 36 35.21 2.09 -6.72
C LEU A 36 34.57 3.21 -7.55
N TYR A 37 35.38 4.02 -8.24
CA TYR A 37 34.89 5.06 -9.15
C TYR A 37 34.00 4.47 -10.24
N ARG A 38 34.50 3.48 -11.00
CA ARG A 38 33.72 2.83 -12.08
C ARG A 38 32.42 2.21 -11.58
N ARG A 39 32.42 1.63 -10.38
CA ARG A 39 31.25 1.01 -9.76
C ARG A 39 30.17 2.02 -9.34
N HIS A 40 30.55 3.18 -8.80
CA HIS A 40 29.59 4.11 -8.19
C HIS A 40 29.30 5.37 -9.04
N ALA A 41 30.23 5.81 -9.88
CA ALA A 41 30.12 7.04 -10.65
C ALA A 41 28.85 7.12 -11.51
N PRO A 42 28.40 6.06 -12.22
CA PRO A 42 27.17 6.15 -13.04
C PRO A 42 25.92 6.48 -12.22
N ARG A 43 25.80 5.92 -11.01
CA ARG A 43 24.64 6.15 -10.12
C ARG A 43 24.70 7.55 -9.53
N VAL A 44 25.86 7.96 -9.03
CA VAL A 44 26.04 9.32 -8.49
C VAL A 44 25.79 10.36 -9.58
N PHE A 45 26.35 10.17 -10.78
CA PHE A 45 26.16 11.08 -11.91
C PHE A 45 24.69 11.27 -12.29
N ALA A 46 23.89 10.20 -12.30
CA ALA A 46 22.46 10.29 -12.59
C ALA A 46 21.73 11.23 -11.62
N VAL A 47 22.10 11.22 -10.34
CA VAL A 47 21.55 12.15 -9.33
C VAL A 47 22.02 13.58 -9.60
N LEU A 48 23.33 13.77 -9.81
CA LEU A 48 23.91 15.10 -10.03
C LEU A 48 23.36 15.75 -11.30
N TRP A 49 23.15 14.99 -12.37
CA TRP A 49 22.56 15.47 -13.61
C TRP A 49 21.16 16.06 -13.40
N ARG A 50 20.32 15.40 -12.58
CA ARG A 50 18.99 15.92 -12.21
C ARG A 50 19.09 17.15 -11.33
N LEU A 51 19.98 17.16 -10.33
CA LEU A 51 20.20 18.32 -9.46
C LEU A 51 20.69 19.54 -10.26
N CYS A 52 21.60 19.34 -11.21
CA CYS A 52 22.11 20.37 -12.11
C CYS A 52 21.12 20.76 -13.22
N GLY A 53 19.90 20.20 -13.23
CA GLY A 53 18.83 20.57 -14.17
C GLY A 53 19.15 20.20 -15.61
N GLY A 54 19.77 19.03 -15.82
CA GLY A 54 20.09 18.52 -17.15
C GLY A 54 21.43 19.01 -17.72
N GLN A 55 22.15 19.90 -17.02
CA GLN A 55 23.42 20.46 -17.49
C GLN A 55 24.58 19.49 -17.29
N GLN A 56 24.93 18.75 -18.35
CA GLN A 56 25.96 17.71 -18.33
C GLN A 56 27.31 18.20 -17.78
N ALA A 57 27.83 19.32 -18.28
CA ALA A 57 29.13 19.84 -17.83
C ALA A 57 29.18 20.07 -16.31
N ARG A 58 28.14 20.66 -15.73
CA ARG A 58 28.06 20.90 -14.28
C ARG A 58 27.95 19.62 -13.46
N ALA A 59 27.22 18.64 -13.98
CA ALA A 59 27.10 17.34 -13.33
C ALA A 59 28.44 16.58 -13.35
N GLU A 60 29.21 16.70 -14.44
CA GLU A 60 30.55 16.14 -14.56
C GLU A 60 31.52 16.82 -13.59
N ASP A 61 31.50 18.16 -13.50
CA ASP A 61 32.33 18.92 -12.56
C ASP A 61 32.01 18.55 -11.09
N ALA A 62 30.71 18.49 -10.74
CA ALA A 62 30.28 18.08 -9.41
C ALA A 62 30.65 16.62 -9.09
N LEU A 63 30.59 15.72 -10.08
CA LEU A 63 31.01 14.33 -9.93
C LEU A 63 32.52 14.25 -9.66
N GLN A 64 33.33 14.97 -10.43
CA GLN A 64 34.77 15.01 -10.26
C GLN A 64 35.16 15.53 -8.88
N GLU A 65 34.56 16.64 -8.44
CA GLU A 65 34.81 17.21 -7.12
C GLU A 65 34.37 16.26 -6.00
N ALA A 66 33.21 15.60 -6.13
CA ALA A 66 32.73 14.65 -5.14
C ALA A 66 33.68 13.46 -4.95
N PHE A 67 34.18 12.90 -6.06
CA PHE A 67 35.17 11.81 -5.98
C PHE A 67 36.54 12.34 -5.50
N LEU A 68 36.98 13.53 -5.90
CA LEU A 68 38.19 14.14 -5.34
C LEU A 68 38.11 14.29 -3.81
N GLN A 69 36.98 14.78 -3.30
CA GLN A 69 36.71 14.88 -1.86
C GLN A 69 36.64 13.49 -1.20
N ALA A 70 36.00 12.53 -1.87
CA ALA A 70 35.94 11.16 -1.40
C ALA A 70 37.34 10.58 -1.24
N TRP A 71 38.24 10.72 -2.23
CA TRP A 71 39.63 10.26 -2.14
C TRP A 71 40.37 10.85 -0.93
N LYS A 72 40.24 12.16 -0.70
CA LYS A 72 40.88 12.85 0.44
C LYS A 72 40.35 12.39 1.79
N ALA A 73 39.04 12.12 1.89
CA ALA A 73 38.37 11.78 3.12
C ALA A 73 38.27 10.26 3.39
N LEU A 74 38.55 9.42 2.38
CA LEU A 74 38.46 7.97 2.45
C LEU A 74 39.29 7.35 3.60
N PRO A 75 40.50 7.83 3.93
CA PRO A 75 41.27 7.32 5.07
C PRO A 75 40.55 7.44 6.41
N GLY A 76 39.63 8.41 6.55
CA GLY A 76 38.83 8.63 7.75
C GLY A 76 37.48 7.91 7.75
N PHE A 77 37.16 7.13 6.72
CA PHE A 77 35.85 6.48 6.57
C PHE A 77 35.67 5.32 7.57
N ARG A 78 34.66 5.44 8.44
CA ARG A 78 34.45 4.53 9.59
C ARG A 78 33.46 3.37 9.33
N PHE A 79 32.96 3.20 8.11
CA PHE A 79 31.96 2.19 7.75
C PHE A 79 30.64 2.27 8.57
N GLU A 80 30.34 3.42 9.16
CA GLU A 80 29.07 3.69 9.86
C GLU A 80 27.86 3.79 8.88
N SER A 81 28.14 3.92 7.58
CA SER A 81 27.16 3.88 6.50
C SER A 81 27.77 3.18 5.28
N SER A 82 26.95 2.81 4.28
CA SER A 82 27.47 2.27 3.03
C SER A 82 28.30 3.32 2.27
N LEU A 83 29.32 2.89 1.53
CA LEU A 83 30.14 3.79 0.69
C LEU A 83 29.25 4.56 -0.30
N SER A 84 28.27 3.87 -0.89
CA SER A 84 27.29 4.47 -1.79
C SER A 84 26.56 5.65 -1.12
N THR A 85 26.01 5.46 0.07
CA THR A 85 25.28 6.51 0.82
C THR A 85 26.19 7.71 1.11
N TRP A 86 27.47 7.47 1.41
CA TRP A 86 28.43 8.55 1.66
C TRP A 86 28.81 9.31 0.39
N LEU A 87 29.06 8.61 -0.72
CA LEU A 87 29.36 9.21 -2.03
C LEU A 87 28.20 10.05 -2.56
N HIS A 88 26.95 9.62 -2.37
CA HIS A 88 25.78 10.41 -2.75
C HIS A 88 25.71 11.72 -1.94
N ARG A 89 26.01 11.68 -0.63
CA ARG A 89 26.06 12.89 0.22
C ARG A 89 27.14 13.88 -0.22
N LEU A 90 28.33 13.38 -0.56
CA LEU A 90 29.40 14.22 -1.11
C LEU A 90 28.99 14.82 -2.46
N GLY A 91 28.40 14.00 -3.34
CA GLY A 91 27.86 14.44 -4.62
C GLY A 91 26.85 15.57 -4.50
N VAL A 92 25.83 15.41 -3.66
CA VAL A 92 24.79 16.43 -3.45
C VAL A 92 25.41 17.75 -2.99
N ASN A 93 26.38 17.71 -2.07
CA ASN A 93 27.07 18.91 -1.59
C ASN A 93 27.88 19.59 -2.70
N ALA A 94 28.61 18.81 -3.50
CA ALA A 94 29.37 19.32 -4.64
C ALA A 94 28.45 19.98 -5.68
N ALA A 95 27.33 19.35 -6.03
CA ALA A 95 26.35 19.93 -6.95
C ALA A 95 25.73 21.23 -6.40
N LEU A 96 25.36 21.28 -5.12
CA LEU A 96 24.83 22.50 -4.51
C LEU A 96 25.87 23.62 -4.44
N MET A 97 27.14 23.29 -4.21
CA MET A 97 28.25 24.26 -4.21
C MET A 97 28.51 24.82 -5.61
N GLU A 98 28.52 23.96 -6.63
CA GLU A 98 28.65 24.35 -8.04
C GLU A 98 27.51 25.29 -8.46
N LEU A 99 26.28 25.00 -8.02
CA LEU A 99 25.11 25.83 -8.30
C LEU A 99 25.10 27.15 -7.50
N ARG A 100 25.83 27.25 -6.38
CA ARG A 100 26.02 28.50 -5.61
C ARG A 100 27.05 29.43 -6.23
N GLY A 101 28.08 28.90 -6.90
CA GLY A 101 29.26 29.64 -7.38
C GLY A 101 29.00 30.84 -8.31
N ARG A 102 27.75 31.06 -8.76
CA ARG A 102 27.33 32.23 -9.55
C ARG A 102 26.21 33.08 -8.94
N ALA A 103 25.58 32.66 -7.85
CA ALA A 103 24.59 33.49 -7.12
C ALA A 103 25.30 34.30 -6.03
N ALA A 104 26.22 35.18 -6.42
CA ALA A 104 26.87 36.08 -5.48
C ALA A 104 25.86 37.14 -5.02
N GLY A 105 25.20 36.88 -3.90
CA GLY A 105 24.48 37.87 -3.12
C GLY A 105 22.97 37.88 -3.27
N GLN A 106 22.29 36.83 -2.83
CA GLN A 106 20.98 36.86 -2.15
C GLN A 106 20.62 35.41 -1.79
N ASP A 107 20.33 35.14 -0.52
CA ASP A 107 19.72 33.88 -0.10
C ASP A 107 18.27 33.84 -0.65
N HIS A 108 18.14 33.57 -1.95
CA HIS A 108 16.88 33.35 -2.65
C HIS A 108 16.35 31.94 -2.32
N ASP A 109 15.89 31.78 -1.07
CA ASP A 109 15.22 30.57 -0.57
C ASP A 109 13.72 30.88 -0.28
N SER A 110 13.17 31.97 -0.84
CA SER A 110 11.80 32.43 -0.60
C SER A 110 10.79 31.87 -1.60
N LEU A 111 9.53 31.74 -1.17
CA LEU A 111 8.40 31.31 -2.02
C LEU A 111 8.19 32.22 -3.23
N ASP A 112 8.49 33.52 -3.07
CA ASP A 112 8.33 34.53 -4.12
C ASP A 112 9.32 34.33 -5.27
N ASP A 113 10.49 33.71 -5.01
CA ASP A 113 11.51 33.44 -6.02
C ASP A 113 11.18 32.21 -6.87
N VAL A 114 10.57 31.20 -6.23
CA VAL A 114 10.02 30.03 -6.92
C VAL A 114 8.90 30.48 -7.85
N ASP A 115 7.99 31.34 -7.37
CA ASP A 115 6.88 31.84 -8.18
C ASP A 115 7.37 32.77 -9.30
N GLY A 116 8.36 33.63 -9.03
CA GLY A 116 8.97 34.55 -10.01
C GLY A 116 9.64 33.83 -11.20
N GLY A 117 10.48 32.83 -10.94
CA GLY A 117 11.16 32.06 -12.00
C GLY A 117 10.20 31.21 -12.85
N LEU A 118 9.08 30.77 -12.28
CA LEU A 118 8.04 30.02 -12.99
C LEU A 118 7.05 30.92 -13.74
N GLN A 119 6.88 32.18 -13.30
CA GLN A 119 6.11 33.20 -14.01
C GLN A 119 6.75 33.53 -15.37
N GLU A 120 8.08 33.65 -15.44
CA GLU A 120 8.83 33.91 -16.69
C GLU A 120 8.67 32.77 -17.72
N LEU A 121 8.65 31.51 -17.25
CA LEU A 121 8.37 30.32 -18.08
C LEU A 121 6.98 30.39 -18.74
N ALA A 122 5.97 30.85 -17.99
CA ALA A 122 4.59 30.91 -18.47
C ALA A 122 4.33 32.03 -19.50
N VAL A 123 5.21 33.04 -19.58
CA VAL A 123 5.08 34.15 -20.55
C VAL A 123 5.65 33.78 -21.92
N HIS A 124 6.50 32.75 -22.00
CA HIS A 124 7.27 32.47 -23.21
C HIS A 124 6.82 31.26 -24.05
N ASP A 125 5.90 30.41 -23.60
CA ASP A 125 5.61 29.18 -24.34
C ASP A 125 4.18 29.02 -24.87
N ARG A 126 4.10 28.70 -26.16
CA ARG A 126 2.91 28.24 -26.90
C ARG A 126 3.13 26.87 -27.57
N CYS A 127 4.27 26.21 -27.39
CA CYS A 127 4.60 24.91 -28.00
C CYS A 127 5.80 24.21 -27.32
N ALA A 128 5.56 23.21 -26.47
CA ALA A 128 6.45 22.06 -26.25
C ALA A 128 5.66 20.89 -25.60
N GLY A 129 6.23 19.68 -25.51
CA GLY A 129 5.54 18.50 -24.95
C GLY A 129 5.85 18.29 -23.48
N THR A 130 4.96 17.58 -22.76
CA THR A 130 4.94 17.37 -21.30
C THR A 130 6.28 16.99 -20.66
N GLU A 131 7.09 16.14 -21.29
CA GLU A 131 8.37 15.69 -20.73
C GLU A 131 9.46 16.78 -20.75
N ARG A 132 9.52 17.57 -21.83
CA ARG A 132 10.46 18.70 -21.95
C ARG A 132 10.07 19.86 -21.04
N ASP A 133 8.78 20.03 -20.80
CA ASP A 133 8.27 21.08 -19.92
C ASP A 133 8.53 20.76 -18.45
N LEU A 134 8.45 19.48 -18.06
CA LEU A 134 8.87 19.04 -16.74
C LEU A 134 10.37 19.26 -16.52
N GLU A 135 11.23 18.84 -17.45
CA GLU A 135 12.67 19.06 -17.34
C GLU A 135 13.02 20.55 -17.27
N ARG A 136 12.34 21.39 -18.06
CA ARG A 136 12.50 22.85 -18.00
C ARG A 136 12.00 23.44 -16.69
N ALA A 137 10.80 23.09 -16.23
CA ALA A 137 10.25 23.55 -14.96
C ALA A 137 11.12 23.13 -13.78
N LEU A 138 11.67 21.92 -13.80
CA LEU A 138 12.66 21.48 -12.82
C LEU A 138 13.93 22.34 -12.91
N SER A 139 14.42 22.63 -14.11
CA SER A 139 15.65 23.43 -14.33
C SER A 139 15.55 24.89 -13.87
N THR A 140 14.35 25.44 -13.72
CA THR A 140 14.11 26.81 -13.21
C THR A 140 13.87 26.87 -11.71
N LEU A 141 13.59 25.75 -11.05
CA LEU A 141 13.46 25.72 -9.60
C LEU A 141 14.80 26.10 -8.92
N PRO A 142 14.77 26.81 -7.78
CA PRO A 142 15.96 27.03 -6.98
C PRO A 142 16.67 25.70 -6.66
N PRO A 143 18.02 25.65 -6.71
CA PRO A 143 18.80 24.42 -6.53
C PRO A 143 18.40 23.59 -5.30
N ARG A 144 18.16 24.26 -4.17
CA ARG A 144 17.76 23.61 -2.91
C ARG A 144 16.35 23.03 -2.97
N ALA A 145 15.43 23.72 -3.63
CA ALA A 145 14.04 23.30 -3.78
C ALA A 145 13.95 22.05 -4.69
N ARG A 146 14.69 22.07 -5.80
CA ARG A 146 14.86 20.91 -6.70
C ARG A 146 15.50 19.72 -6.00
N ALA A 147 16.50 19.96 -5.14
CA ALA A 147 17.15 18.91 -4.39
C ALA A 147 16.18 18.15 -3.48
N VAL A 148 15.25 18.85 -2.81
CA VAL A 148 14.23 18.19 -1.97
C VAL A 148 13.38 17.21 -2.78
N LEU A 149 12.91 17.62 -3.97
CA LEU A 149 12.09 16.76 -4.83
C LEU A 149 12.87 15.56 -5.37
N VAL A 150 14.08 15.78 -5.91
CA VAL A 150 14.92 14.70 -6.47
C VAL A 150 15.32 13.70 -5.39
N LEU A 151 15.75 14.17 -4.21
CA LEU A 151 16.18 13.28 -3.13
C LEU A 151 15.01 12.49 -2.54
N HIS A 152 13.82 13.09 -2.41
CA HIS A 152 12.67 12.39 -1.87
C HIS A 152 12.02 11.45 -2.90
N ASP A 153 11.59 11.97 -4.05
CA ASP A 153 10.70 11.25 -4.96
C ASP A 153 11.46 10.32 -5.93
N ILE A 154 12.75 10.56 -6.14
CA ILE A 154 13.57 9.75 -7.05
C ILE A 154 14.55 8.86 -6.29
N GLU A 155 15.25 9.43 -5.30
CA GLU A 155 16.23 8.67 -4.50
C GLU A 155 15.62 8.01 -3.26
N GLY A 156 14.36 8.32 -2.90
CA GLY A 156 13.64 7.69 -1.78
C GLY A 156 14.10 8.13 -0.39
N TRP A 157 14.79 9.26 -0.26
CA TRP A 157 15.27 9.77 1.02
C TRP A 157 14.12 10.27 1.90
N LYS A 158 14.23 10.04 3.21
CA LYS A 158 13.29 10.59 4.18
C LYS A 158 13.52 12.10 4.36
N HIS A 159 12.46 12.82 4.74
CA HIS A 159 12.55 14.25 5.03
C HIS A 159 13.61 14.59 6.09
N GLN A 160 13.84 13.71 7.07
CA GLN A 160 14.91 13.86 8.06
C GLN A 160 16.31 13.82 7.42
N GLU A 161 16.58 12.84 6.55
CA GLU A 161 17.87 12.69 5.87
C GLU A 161 18.13 13.88 4.93
N ILE A 162 17.09 14.36 4.25
CA ILE A 162 17.15 15.56 3.41
C ILE A 162 17.41 16.81 4.25
N ALA A 163 16.77 16.92 5.42
CA ALA A 163 16.94 18.04 6.33
C ALA A 163 18.38 18.12 6.87
N GLU A 164 18.93 16.98 7.30
CA GLU A 164 20.34 16.85 7.69
C GLU A 164 21.28 17.21 6.54
N GLN A 165 21.02 16.70 5.33
CA GLN A 165 21.87 16.94 4.16
C GLN A 165 21.86 18.43 3.73
N LEU A 166 20.69 19.06 3.73
CA LEU A 166 20.53 20.45 3.29
C LEU A 166 20.77 21.47 4.41
N GLN A 167 21.01 21.00 5.65
CA GLN A 167 21.17 21.80 6.86
C GLN A 167 19.94 22.70 7.12
N ILE A 168 18.75 22.10 7.05
CA ILE A 168 17.45 22.73 7.32
C ILE A 168 16.68 21.90 8.36
N SER A 169 15.54 22.39 8.86
CA SER A 169 14.66 21.58 9.71
C SER A 169 13.79 20.65 8.87
N GLU A 170 13.36 19.52 9.44
CA GLU A 170 12.47 18.56 8.77
C GLU A 170 11.16 19.21 8.29
N GLY A 171 10.59 20.10 9.11
CA GLY A 171 9.38 20.85 8.74
C GLY A 171 9.60 21.73 7.50
N VAL A 172 10.77 22.36 7.37
CA VAL A 172 11.12 23.17 6.20
C VAL A 172 11.33 22.30 4.96
N ALA A 173 11.92 21.10 5.11
CA ALA A 173 12.04 20.16 3.99
C ALA A 173 10.67 19.73 3.45
N ARG A 174 9.72 19.41 4.34
CA ARG A 174 8.34 19.06 3.95
C ARG A 174 7.61 20.21 3.27
N ALA A 175 7.67 21.41 3.85
CA ALA A 175 7.06 22.61 3.28
C ALA A 175 7.60 22.90 1.88
N ARG A 176 8.94 22.94 1.72
CA ARG A 176 9.59 23.16 0.42
C ARG A 176 9.17 22.15 -0.64
N LYS A 177 8.99 20.87 -0.27
CA LYS A 177 8.50 19.85 -1.21
C LYS A 177 7.11 20.23 -1.72
N GLN A 178 6.19 20.57 -0.82
CA GLN A 178 4.82 20.97 -1.16
C GLN A 178 4.81 22.23 -2.01
N ASP A 179 5.61 23.24 -1.65
CA ASP A 179 5.72 24.49 -2.38
C ASP A 179 6.23 24.26 -3.81
N VAL A 180 7.24 23.40 -3.97
CA VAL A 180 7.77 23.01 -5.27
C VAL A 180 6.74 22.28 -6.11
N ILE A 181 6.03 21.30 -5.53
CA ILE A 181 4.95 20.58 -6.23
C ILE A 181 3.88 21.57 -6.68
N PHE A 182 3.46 22.46 -5.78
CA PHE A 182 2.44 23.46 -6.07
C PHE A 182 2.84 24.38 -7.23
N ALA A 183 4.09 24.83 -7.23
CA ALA A 183 4.62 25.72 -8.26
C ALA A 183 4.83 24.99 -9.60
N LEU A 184 5.28 23.73 -9.58
CA LEU A 184 5.38 22.88 -10.77
C LEU A 184 4.00 22.67 -11.40
N LEU A 185 3.00 22.33 -10.58
CA LEU A 185 1.61 22.17 -11.02
C LEU A 185 1.02 23.47 -11.57
N LYS A 186 1.40 24.65 -11.04
CA LYS A 186 1.00 25.96 -11.59
C LYS A 186 1.42 26.12 -13.05
N VAL A 187 2.64 25.71 -13.39
CA VAL A 187 3.14 25.79 -14.78
C VAL A 187 2.50 24.73 -15.65
N LEU A 188 2.48 23.48 -15.19
CA LEU A 188 1.97 22.36 -15.99
C LEU A 188 0.46 22.47 -16.28
N THR A 189 -0.33 23.01 -15.36
CA THR A 189 -1.77 23.22 -15.57
C THR A 189 -2.10 24.33 -16.59
N ARG A 190 -1.13 25.18 -16.95
CA ARG A 190 -1.28 26.19 -18.01
C ARG A 190 -1.02 25.61 -19.40
N HIS A 191 -0.44 24.40 -19.49
CA HIS A 191 -0.15 23.74 -20.75
C HIS A 191 -1.41 23.08 -21.36
N GLY A 192 -1.46 22.94 -22.69
CA GLY A 192 -2.65 22.47 -23.42
C GLY A 192 -3.11 21.05 -23.04
N ASP A 193 -2.18 20.19 -22.61
CA ASP A 193 -2.47 18.82 -22.17
C ASP A 193 -3.03 18.76 -20.73
N GLY A 194 -2.81 19.81 -19.93
CA GLY A 194 -3.17 19.87 -18.51
C GLY A 194 -2.37 18.92 -17.63
N VAL A 195 -2.71 18.88 -16.33
CA VAL A 195 -2.17 17.88 -15.39
C VAL A 195 -3.30 16.94 -15.01
N ALA A 196 -3.07 15.64 -15.06
CA ALA A 196 -4.01 14.66 -14.51
C ALA A 196 -3.77 14.50 -13.00
N ALA A 197 -4.84 14.44 -12.24
CA ALA A 197 -4.84 13.91 -10.88
C ALA A 197 -5.81 12.74 -10.82
N ASP A 198 -5.54 11.83 -9.91
CA ASP A 198 -6.46 10.76 -9.57
C ASP A 198 -6.56 10.57 -8.06
N GLY A 199 -7.63 9.92 -7.63
CA GLY A 199 -7.84 9.60 -6.23
C GLY A 199 -9.26 9.13 -5.96
N VAL A 200 -9.51 8.73 -4.71
CA VAL A 200 -10.83 8.26 -4.28
C VAL A 200 -11.62 9.43 -3.70
N LEU A 201 -12.81 9.67 -4.25
CA LEU A 201 -13.68 10.76 -3.84
C LEU A 201 -14.22 10.53 -2.41
N GLU A 202 -14.02 11.52 -1.55
CA GLU A 202 -14.74 11.69 -0.29
C GLU A 202 -15.68 12.91 -0.42
N ILE A 203 -16.99 12.70 -0.34
CA ILE A 203 -17.98 13.77 -0.32
C ILE A 203 -18.22 14.19 1.14
N LEU A 204 -18.04 15.47 1.43
CA LEU A 204 -18.26 16.05 2.75
C LEU A 204 -19.73 16.48 2.95
N PRO A 205 -20.19 16.70 4.19
CA PRO A 205 -21.59 17.06 4.48
C PRO A 205 -22.11 18.29 3.73
N ASP A 206 -21.24 19.24 3.42
CA ASP A 206 -21.56 20.46 2.67
C ASP A 206 -21.76 20.21 1.15
N GLY A 207 -21.57 18.97 0.69
CA GLY A 207 -21.89 18.51 -0.66
C GLY A 207 -20.78 18.68 -1.69
N PHE A 208 -19.66 19.30 -1.33
CA PHE A 208 -18.41 19.25 -2.11
C PHE A 208 -17.57 18.05 -1.69
N GLY A 209 -16.52 17.72 -2.45
CA GLY A 209 -15.67 16.59 -2.11
C GLY A 209 -14.20 16.80 -2.45
N PHE A 210 -13.38 15.87 -1.99
CA PHE A 210 -11.95 15.82 -2.27
C PHE A 210 -11.55 14.44 -2.79
N LEU A 211 -10.62 14.41 -3.73
CA LEU A 211 -9.93 13.18 -4.11
C LEU A 211 -8.82 12.92 -3.11
N ARG A 212 -8.93 11.80 -2.41
CA ARG A 212 -7.95 11.33 -1.41
C ARG A 212 -7.02 10.30 -2.04
N ALA A 213 -5.73 10.42 -1.77
CA ALA A 213 -4.71 9.48 -2.23
C ALA A 213 -4.74 8.17 -1.42
N ALA A 214 -4.55 7.03 -2.10
CA ALA A 214 -4.47 5.73 -1.45
C ALA A 214 -3.17 5.57 -0.65
N GLU A 215 -2.07 6.16 -1.15
CA GLU A 215 -0.75 6.18 -0.53
C GLU A 215 -0.77 6.88 0.83
N ALA A 216 -1.63 7.89 0.96
CA ALA A 216 -1.89 8.60 2.21
C ALA A 216 -2.94 7.88 3.09
N SER A 217 -3.32 6.65 2.78
CA SER A 217 -4.40 5.91 3.46
C SER A 217 -5.70 6.72 3.54
N TYR A 218 -6.05 7.43 2.47
CA TYR A 218 -7.21 8.33 2.40
C TYR A 218 -7.21 9.42 3.49
N LEU A 219 -6.04 9.90 3.88
CA LEU A 219 -5.90 11.05 4.76
C LEU A 219 -6.19 12.34 3.98
N ALA A 220 -6.75 13.32 4.68
CA ALA A 220 -6.86 14.66 4.14
C ALA A 220 -5.46 15.27 3.99
N GLY A 221 -5.06 15.52 2.74
CA GLY A 221 -3.81 16.16 2.38
C GLY A 221 -4.01 17.59 1.87
N PRO A 222 -2.97 18.43 1.93
CA PRO A 222 -2.98 19.73 1.24
C PRO A 222 -2.99 19.58 -0.29
N ASP A 223 -2.51 18.44 -0.79
CA ASP A 223 -2.40 18.14 -2.22
C ASP A 223 -3.71 17.54 -2.80
N ASP A 224 -4.76 17.45 -1.97
CA ASP A 224 -6.03 16.86 -2.38
C ASP A 224 -6.75 17.73 -3.42
N THR A 225 -7.35 17.05 -4.40
CA THR A 225 -8.07 17.73 -5.49
C THR A 225 -9.53 17.96 -5.11
N TYR A 226 -9.94 19.22 -5.09
CA TYR A 226 -11.32 19.65 -4.88
C TYR A 226 -12.23 19.27 -6.05
N ILE A 227 -13.44 18.79 -5.72
CA ILE A 227 -14.52 18.52 -6.66
C ILE A 227 -15.76 19.30 -6.23
N SER A 228 -16.34 20.02 -7.19
CA SER A 228 -17.51 20.85 -6.93
C SER A 228 -18.80 20.03 -6.78
N PRO A 229 -19.79 20.54 -6.01
CA PRO A 229 -21.10 19.89 -5.91
C PRO A 229 -21.80 19.73 -7.27
N SER A 230 -21.54 20.64 -8.21
CA SER A 230 -22.11 20.57 -9.57
C SER A 230 -21.50 19.44 -10.39
N GLN A 231 -20.20 19.16 -10.26
CA GLN A 231 -19.56 17.99 -10.89
C GLN A 231 -20.09 16.69 -10.27
N ILE A 232 -20.18 16.63 -8.94
CA ILE A 232 -20.73 15.47 -8.21
C ILE A 232 -22.13 15.14 -8.71
N ARG A 233 -23.01 16.14 -8.79
CA ARG A 233 -24.39 15.96 -9.28
C ARG A 233 -24.44 15.61 -10.77
N ARG A 234 -23.63 16.26 -11.61
CA ARG A 234 -23.63 16.04 -13.07
C ARG A 234 -23.26 14.60 -13.44
N PHE A 235 -22.28 14.03 -12.75
CA PHE A 235 -21.80 12.67 -13.02
C PHE A 235 -22.36 11.62 -12.05
N ASN A 236 -23.28 12.01 -11.15
CA ASN A 236 -23.88 11.16 -10.12
C ASN A 236 -22.82 10.44 -9.26
N LEU A 237 -21.75 11.16 -8.91
CA LEU A 237 -20.62 10.63 -8.15
C LEU A 237 -21.01 10.35 -6.71
N ARG A 238 -20.33 9.38 -6.10
CA ARG A 238 -20.49 9.02 -4.69
C ARG A 238 -19.14 8.87 -4.02
N THR A 239 -19.15 8.96 -2.69
CA THR A 239 -17.97 8.59 -1.90
C THR A 239 -17.51 7.18 -2.28
N GLY A 240 -16.20 7.02 -2.45
CA GLY A 240 -15.56 5.78 -2.89
C GLY A 240 -15.32 5.68 -4.41
N ASP A 241 -15.91 6.56 -5.23
CA ASP A 241 -15.61 6.53 -6.68
C ASP A 241 -14.17 7.00 -6.88
N HIS A 242 -13.37 6.20 -7.60
CA HIS A 242 -12.04 6.63 -8.01
C HIS A 242 -12.19 7.45 -9.28
N ILE A 243 -11.69 8.67 -9.26
CA ILE A 243 -11.80 9.60 -10.36
C ILE A 243 -10.40 9.86 -10.86
N SER A 244 -10.23 9.84 -12.17
CA SER A 244 -9.06 10.43 -12.80
C SER A 244 -9.51 11.54 -13.73
N GLY A 245 -8.74 12.62 -13.79
CA GLY A 245 -9.06 13.72 -14.67
C GLY A 245 -8.10 14.88 -14.58
N ARG A 246 -8.25 15.81 -15.52
CA ARG A 246 -7.41 17.00 -15.58
C ARG A 246 -7.78 18.02 -14.51
N ILE A 247 -6.79 18.45 -13.75
CA ILE A 247 -6.90 19.51 -12.74
C ILE A 247 -6.60 20.89 -13.32
N ARG A 248 -7.05 21.90 -12.60
CA ARG A 248 -6.69 23.31 -12.82
C ARG A 248 -6.13 23.91 -11.56
N PHE A 249 -5.33 24.95 -11.74
CA PHE A 249 -4.85 25.77 -10.65
C PHE A 249 -6.02 26.46 -9.90
N PRO A 250 -5.93 26.65 -8.57
CA PRO A 250 -6.88 27.45 -7.81
C PRO A 250 -6.98 28.88 -8.35
N LYS A 251 -8.21 29.42 -8.41
CA LYS A 251 -8.45 30.84 -8.71
C LYS A 251 -8.29 31.70 -7.45
N ASP A 252 -8.32 33.03 -7.60
CA ASP A 252 -8.28 33.97 -6.48
C ASP A 252 -9.33 33.62 -5.41
N GLY A 253 -8.87 33.30 -4.20
CA GLY A 253 -9.71 32.89 -3.06
C GLY A 253 -9.88 31.37 -2.88
N GLU A 254 -9.44 30.54 -3.84
CA GLU A 254 -9.40 29.08 -3.72
C GLU A 254 -8.06 28.63 -3.12
N ARG A 255 -8.08 27.58 -2.27
CA ARG A 255 -6.86 27.04 -1.62
C ARG A 255 -6.35 25.73 -2.21
N TYR A 256 -7.20 25.00 -2.93
CA TYR A 256 -6.93 23.64 -3.41
C TYR A 256 -6.96 23.59 -4.93
N PHE A 257 -6.19 22.67 -5.51
CA PHE A 257 -6.36 22.28 -6.91
C PHE A 257 -7.79 21.79 -7.12
N ALA A 258 -8.38 22.15 -8.25
CA ALA A 258 -9.75 21.75 -8.56
C ALA A 258 -9.77 20.87 -9.80
N LEU A 259 -10.62 19.84 -9.79
CA LEU A 259 -10.85 19.03 -10.97
C LEU A 259 -11.54 19.88 -12.04
N ASN A 260 -10.96 19.94 -13.24
CA ASN A 260 -11.53 20.67 -14.37
C ASN A 260 -12.36 19.74 -15.25
N ILE A 261 -11.76 18.63 -15.69
CA ILE A 261 -12.39 17.64 -16.56
C ILE A 261 -12.25 16.28 -15.90
N VAL A 262 -13.37 15.57 -15.75
CA VAL A 262 -13.35 14.14 -15.39
C VAL A 262 -13.01 13.38 -16.66
N ASP A 263 -12.00 12.52 -16.64
CA ASP A 263 -11.62 11.69 -17.78
C ASP A 263 -12.16 10.25 -17.60
N THR A 264 -11.96 9.63 -16.43
CA THR A 264 -12.51 8.30 -16.11
C THR A 264 -13.10 8.22 -14.70
N ILE A 265 -14.01 7.26 -14.51
CA ILE A 265 -14.61 6.91 -13.23
C ILE A 265 -14.40 5.41 -13.01
N ASN A 266 -13.74 5.04 -11.91
CA ASN A 266 -13.37 3.67 -11.56
C ASN A 266 -12.56 2.95 -12.67
N GLY A 267 -11.75 3.71 -13.43
CA GLY A 267 -10.97 3.21 -14.55
C GLY A 267 -11.76 2.97 -15.84
N GLU A 268 -13.04 3.34 -15.87
CA GLU A 268 -13.92 3.20 -17.03
C GLU A 268 -14.34 4.57 -17.60
N PRO A 269 -14.73 4.64 -18.87
CA PRO A 269 -15.33 5.85 -19.44
C PRO A 269 -16.57 6.29 -18.66
N ILE A 270 -16.79 7.59 -18.58
CA ILE A 270 -17.86 8.23 -17.80
C ILE A 270 -19.26 7.66 -18.13
N GLU A 271 -19.46 7.25 -19.38
CA GLU A 271 -20.68 6.64 -19.87
C GLU A 271 -21.05 5.35 -19.13
N ALA A 272 -20.05 4.56 -18.72
CA ALA A 272 -20.25 3.29 -18.02
C ALA A 272 -20.91 3.49 -16.64
N SER A 273 -20.62 4.60 -15.96
CA SER A 273 -21.18 4.91 -14.63
C SER A 273 -22.63 5.40 -14.65
N LYS A 274 -23.21 5.74 -15.81
CA LYS A 274 -24.57 6.32 -15.88
C LYS A 274 -25.69 5.31 -15.59
N ASN A 275 -25.52 4.06 -16.01
CA ASN A 275 -26.56 3.01 -15.95
C ASN A 275 -26.23 1.89 -14.96
N LYS A 276 -25.32 2.12 -14.01
CA LYS A 276 -24.95 1.11 -13.03
C LYS A 276 -26.06 0.89 -11.99
N VAL A 277 -26.23 -0.36 -11.57
CA VAL A 277 -27.09 -0.70 -10.43
C VAL A 277 -26.32 -0.39 -9.16
N LEU A 278 -27.01 0.22 -8.19
CA LEU A 278 -26.40 0.60 -6.91
C LEU A 278 -26.13 -0.64 -6.08
N PHE A 279 -25.06 -0.63 -5.28
CA PHE A 279 -24.66 -1.77 -4.47
C PHE A 279 -25.79 -2.31 -3.57
N GLU A 280 -26.61 -1.41 -3.01
CA GLU A 280 -27.73 -1.77 -2.14
C GLU A 280 -28.84 -2.54 -2.88
N ASN A 281 -28.95 -2.36 -4.20
CA ASN A 281 -29.97 -2.98 -5.04
C ASN A 281 -29.50 -4.27 -5.72
N LEU A 282 -28.22 -4.64 -5.54
CA LEU A 282 -27.65 -5.86 -6.11
C LEU A 282 -28.17 -7.11 -5.38
N THR A 283 -28.46 -8.15 -6.14
CA THR A 283 -29.03 -9.39 -5.61
C THR A 283 -27.95 -10.21 -4.92
N ALA A 284 -28.07 -10.37 -3.59
CA ALA A 284 -27.09 -11.07 -2.78
C ALA A 284 -27.28 -12.59 -2.83
N LEU A 285 -26.21 -13.32 -3.18
CA LEU A 285 -26.17 -14.79 -3.21
C LEU A 285 -25.11 -15.35 -2.26
N PHE A 286 -25.21 -16.66 -1.99
CA PHE A 286 -24.07 -17.40 -1.43
C PHE A 286 -22.91 -17.41 -2.43
N PRO A 287 -21.65 -17.47 -1.95
CA PRO A 287 -20.50 -17.71 -2.81
C PRO A 287 -20.66 -19.00 -3.63
N ARG A 288 -20.41 -18.91 -4.94
CA ARG A 288 -20.47 -20.04 -5.89
C ARG A 288 -19.17 -20.27 -6.68
N ARG A 289 -18.24 -19.33 -6.58
CA ARG A 289 -16.92 -19.41 -7.21
C ARG A 289 -15.89 -19.41 -6.09
N ARG A 290 -15.07 -20.46 -6.00
CA ARG A 290 -14.03 -20.58 -4.98
C ARG A 290 -12.80 -19.74 -5.32
N PHE A 291 -12.13 -19.22 -4.29
CA PHE A 291 -10.72 -18.85 -4.37
C PHE A 291 -9.90 -20.10 -4.11
N THR A 292 -9.14 -20.54 -5.11
CA THR A 292 -8.08 -21.52 -4.90
C THR A 292 -6.91 -20.85 -4.18
N LEU A 293 -6.62 -21.28 -2.96
CA LEU A 293 -5.51 -20.76 -2.14
C LEU A 293 -4.24 -21.61 -2.26
N GLU A 294 -4.36 -22.87 -2.68
CA GLU A 294 -3.25 -23.69 -3.13
C GLU A 294 -2.57 -23.10 -4.37
N ARG A 295 -1.26 -22.83 -4.29
CA ARG A 295 -0.44 -22.33 -5.41
C ARG A 295 0.18 -23.45 -6.23
N GLY A 296 0.32 -24.65 -5.68
CA GLY A 296 0.83 -25.82 -6.38
C GLY A 296 2.34 -25.77 -6.68
N ASN A 297 3.08 -24.90 -6.00
CA ASN A 297 4.52 -24.72 -6.19
C ASN A 297 5.36 -25.69 -5.32
N GLY A 298 4.70 -26.46 -4.43
CA GLY A 298 5.34 -27.41 -3.52
C GLY A 298 6.17 -26.76 -2.41
N SER A 299 6.01 -25.45 -2.17
CA SER A 299 6.72 -24.75 -1.10
C SER A 299 6.10 -25.06 0.27
N SER A 300 6.90 -24.93 1.34
CA SER A 300 6.41 -25.14 2.71
C SER A 300 5.30 -24.14 3.10
N GLU A 301 5.34 -22.94 2.55
CA GLU A 301 4.34 -21.90 2.80
C GLU A 301 2.99 -22.25 2.15
N ASP A 302 3.01 -22.99 1.04
CA ASP A 302 1.81 -23.37 0.28
C ASP A 302 0.91 -24.36 1.03
N ILE A 303 1.48 -25.08 2.00
CA ILE A 303 0.74 -26.00 2.87
C ILE A 303 -0.41 -25.29 3.60
N THR A 304 -0.24 -24.00 3.93
CA THR A 304 -1.31 -23.20 4.56
C THR A 304 -2.51 -23.03 3.64
N GLY A 305 -2.29 -22.62 2.39
CA GLY A 305 -3.36 -22.46 1.40
C GLY A 305 -4.04 -23.80 1.10
N ARG A 306 -3.25 -24.86 0.97
CA ARG A 306 -3.75 -26.24 0.77
C ARG A 306 -4.68 -26.71 1.89
N ILE A 307 -4.29 -26.52 3.15
CA ILE A 307 -5.14 -26.90 4.29
C ILE A 307 -6.41 -26.06 4.34
N LEU A 308 -6.32 -24.75 4.09
CA LEU A 308 -7.49 -23.87 4.06
C LEU A 308 -8.49 -24.28 2.98
N ASP A 309 -8.02 -24.59 1.76
CA ASP A 309 -8.89 -25.03 0.66
C ASP A 309 -9.70 -26.28 1.01
N LEU A 310 -9.18 -27.15 1.87
CA LEU A 310 -9.87 -28.37 2.31
C LEU A 310 -10.74 -28.16 3.55
N MET A 311 -10.30 -27.35 4.50
CA MET A 311 -10.93 -27.26 5.83
C MET A 311 -11.88 -26.07 5.93
N ALA A 312 -11.58 -24.95 5.30
CA ALA A 312 -12.41 -23.76 5.33
C ALA A 312 -12.31 -23.06 3.97
N PRO A 313 -12.94 -23.62 2.92
CA PRO A 313 -12.84 -23.07 1.57
C PRO A 313 -13.35 -21.61 1.56
N GLN A 314 -12.65 -20.75 0.83
CA GLN A 314 -13.00 -19.34 0.69
C GLN A 314 -13.62 -19.09 -0.70
N GLY A 315 -14.71 -18.33 -0.76
CA GLY A 315 -15.40 -17.99 -2.01
C GLY A 315 -15.39 -16.50 -2.36
N LYS A 316 -15.69 -16.21 -3.62
CA LYS A 316 -16.04 -14.87 -4.10
C LYS A 316 -17.36 -14.44 -3.46
N GLY A 317 -17.33 -13.42 -2.60
CA GLY A 317 -18.43 -12.99 -1.75
C GLY A 317 -18.42 -13.52 -0.31
N GLN A 318 -17.33 -14.15 0.15
CA GLN A 318 -17.25 -14.76 1.48
C GLN A 318 -17.22 -13.71 2.60
N ARG A 319 -17.85 -14.03 3.74
CA ARG A 319 -17.71 -13.32 5.02
C ARG A 319 -16.98 -14.22 6.01
N SER A 320 -15.66 -14.10 6.03
CA SER A 320 -14.79 -15.01 6.76
C SER A 320 -14.17 -14.36 7.99
N LEU A 321 -14.14 -15.10 9.10
CA LEU A 321 -13.46 -14.70 10.33
C LEU A 321 -12.27 -15.63 10.58
N ILE A 322 -11.07 -15.06 10.67
CA ILE A 322 -9.89 -15.73 11.21
C ILE A 322 -9.88 -15.47 12.72
N VAL A 323 -10.41 -16.43 13.46
CA VAL A 323 -10.57 -16.36 14.91
C VAL A 323 -9.24 -16.77 15.55
N SER A 324 -8.57 -15.83 16.22
CA SER A 324 -7.21 -16.05 16.70
C SER A 324 -7.02 -15.43 18.08
N GLN A 325 -6.34 -16.18 18.94
CA GLN A 325 -5.73 -15.60 20.13
C GLN A 325 -4.51 -14.75 19.73
N PRO A 326 -4.04 -13.83 20.60
CA PRO A 326 -2.77 -13.14 20.40
C PRO A 326 -1.62 -14.15 20.22
N LYS A 327 -0.70 -13.86 19.28
CA LYS A 327 0.47 -14.69 18.94
C LYS A 327 0.20 -16.07 18.32
N ALA A 328 -1.03 -16.40 17.93
CA ALA A 328 -1.33 -17.69 17.27
C ALA A 328 -1.02 -17.72 15.75
N GLY A 329 -0.49 -16.63 15.18
CA GLY A 329 -0.07 -16.59 13.76
C GLY A 329 -1.05 -15.89 12.80
N LYS A 330 -1.91 -14.98 13.29
CA LYS A 330 -2.87 -14.22 12.45
C LYS A 330 -2.24 -13.55 11.24
N THR A 331 -1.10 -12.88 11.43
CA THR A 331 -0.44 -12.07 10.40
C THR A 331 0.11 -12.96 9.30
N MET A 332 0.78 -14.05 9.67
CA MET A 332 1.27 -15.06 8.73
C MET A 332 0.12 -15.66 7.92
N MET A 333 -1.00 -16.00 8.58
CA MET A 333 -2.19 -16.53 7.90
C MET A 333 -2.72 -15.55 6.84
N MET A 334 -2.90 -14.28 7.20
CA MET A 334 -3.37 -13.27 6.26
C MET A 334 -2.40 -13.05 5.09
N GLN A 335 -1.09 -12.97 5.35
CA GLN A 335 -0.07 -12.82 4.30
C GLN A 335 -0.12 -13.99 3.31
N GLN A 336 -0.32 -15.22 3.79
CA GLN A 336 -0.45 -16.39 2.93
C GLN A 336 -1.72 -16.34 2.07
N VAL A 337 -2.85 -15.96 2.65
CA VAL A 337 -4.11 -15.77 1.91
C VAL A 337 -3.96 -14.67 0.86
N ALA A 338 -3.38 -13.53 1.22
CA ALA A 338 -3.13 -12.40 0.31
C ALA A 338 -2.25 -12.82 -0.89
N THR A 339 -1.15 -13.51 -0.61
CA THR A 339 -0.21 -13.99 -1.63
C THR A 339 -0.86 -15.02 -2.54
N ALA A 340 -1.65 -15.93 -1.98
CA ALA A 340 -2.37 -16.94 -2.75
C ALA A 340 -3.42 -16.32 -3.68
N ILE A 341 -4.23 -15.38 -3.17
CA ILE A 341 -5.26 -14.68 -3.97
C ILE A 341 -4.60 -13.91 -5.12
N THR A 342 -3.55 -13.14 -4.85
CA THR A 342 -2.87 -12.33 -5.87
C THR A 342 -2.14 -13.17 -6.92
N THR A 343 -1.67 -14.36 -6.54
CA THR A 343 -1.02 -15.30 -7.47
C THR A 343 -2.05 -16.02 -8.35
N ASN A 344 -3.12 -16.55 -7.75
CA ASN A 344 -4.07 -17.42 -8.45
C ASN A 344 -5.23 -16.66 -9.09
N HIS A 345 -5.52 -15.44 -8.64
CA HIS A 345 -6.65 -14.61 -9.08
C HIS A 345 -6.20 -13.15 -9.31
N PRO A 346 -5.33 -12.89 -10.30
CA PRO A 346 -4.73 -11.56 -10.50
C PRO A 346 -5.75 -10.46 -10.87
N ASP A 347 -6.94 -10.83 -11.36
CA ASP A 347 -8.02 -9.89 -11.69
C ASP A 347 -8.78 -9.36 -10.45
N VAL A 348 -8.53 -9.93 -9.28
CA VAL A 348 -9.18 -9.54 -8.03
C VAL A 348 -8.53 -8.29 -7.47
N HIS A 349 -9.34 -7.29 -7.12
CA HIS A 349 -8.85 -6.11 -6.43
C HIS A 349 -8.65 -6.42 -4.94
N LEU A 350 -7.40 -6.58 -4.52
CA LEU A 350 -7.04 -6.87 -3.13
C LEU A 350 -6.76 -5.58 -2.36
N ILE A 351 -7.52 -5.37 -1.29
CA ILE A 351 -7.30 -4.31 -0.30
C ILE A 351 -6.94 -4.95 1.04
N VAL A 352 -5.84 -4.53 1.64
CA VAL A 352 -5.47 -4.88 3.01
C VAL A 352 -5.74 -3.67 3.90
N LEU A 353 -6.65 -3.80 4.85
CA LEU A 353 -7.04 -2.76 5.79
C LEU A 353 -6.53 -3.10 7.19
N LEU A 354 -5.56 -2.31 7.66
CA LEU A 354 -4.95 -2.47 8.98
C LEU A 354 -5.44 -1.37 9.93
N ILE A 355 -6.09 -1.75 11.02
CA ILE A 355 -6.72 -0.84 11.98
C ILE A 355 -6.14 -1.06 13.37
N ASP A 356 -5.64 0.01 13.98
CA ASP A 356 -5.09 0.04 15.34
C ASP A 356 -4.00 -1.04 15.53
N GLU A 357 -3.18 -1.20 14.49
CA GLU A 357 -2.06 -2.14 14.46
C GLU A 357 -0.72 -1.41 14.49
N ARG A 358 0.36 -2.17 14.72
CA ARG A 358 1.69 -1.60 14.93
C ARG A 358 2.34 -1.12 13.62
N PRO A 359 3.07 0.02 13.61
CA PRO A 359 3.74 0.53 12.42
C PRO A 359 4.69 -0.47 11.72
N GLU A 360 5.39 -1.31 12.50
CA GLU A 360 6.26 -2.35 11.96
C GLU A 360 5.49 -3.45 11.20
N GLU A 361 4.30 -3.84 11.70
CA GLU A 361 3.43 -4.83 11.04
C GLU A 361 2.83 -4.25 9.76
N VAL A 362 2.48 -2.96 9.76
CA VAL A 362 2.04 -2.23 8.55
C VAL A 362 3.12 -2.23 7.48
N THR A 363 4.35 -1.88 7.87
CA THR A 363 5.49 -1.83 6.94
C THR A 363 5.79 -3.21 6.34
N GLU A 364 5.72 -4.27 7.17
CA GLU A 364 5.91 -5.64 6.71
C GLU A 364 4.84 -6.04 5.67
N MET A 365 3.57 -5.71 5.93
CA MET A 365 2.47 -5.99 5.03
C MET A 365 2.62 -5.26 3.69
N GLN A 366 2.97 -3.97 3.71
CA GLN A 366 3.21 -3.15 2.52
C GLN A 366 4.32 -3.71 1.63
N ARG A 367 5.36 -4.29 2.21
CA ARG A 367 6.49 -4.86 1.46
C ARG A 367 6.23 -6.26 0.93
N THR A 368 5.33 -7.00 1.57
CA THR A 368 5.09 -8.42 1.29
C THR A 368 3.93 -8.63 0.34
N VAL A 369 2.83 -7.90 0.52
CA VAL A 369 1.59 -8.12 -0.22
C VAL A 369 1.51 -7.20 -1.43
N ARG A 370 1.22 -7.79 -2.59
CA ARG A 370 0.91 -7.05 -3.82
C ARG A 370 -0.56 -6.66 -3.82
N GLY A 371 -0.86 -5.47 -3.34
CA GLY A 371 -2.22 -4.96 -3.30
C GLY A 371 -2.27 -3.57 -2.68
N GLU A 372 -3.47 -3.03 -2.57
CA GLU A 372 -3.69 -1.75 -1.92
C GLU A 372 -3.63 -1.93 -0.39
N VAL A 373 -2.60 -1.41 0.27
CA VAL A 373 -2.45 -1.53 1.73
C VAL A 373 -2.78 -0.20 2.39
N ILE A 374 -3.96 -0.16 3.02
CA ILE A 374 -4.51 1.01 3.72
C ILE A 374 -4.40 0.78 5.22
N SER A 375 -3.91 1.77 5.96
CA SER A 375 -3.65 1.59 7.39
C SER A 375 -4.00 2.81 8.22
N SER A 376 -4.32 2.56 9.49
CA SER A 376 -4.39 3.55 10.54
C SER A 376 -3.81 2.91 11.81
N THR A 377 -2.59 3.29 12.18
CA THR A 377 -1.83 2.70 13.30
C THR A 377 -2.46 3.07 14.64
N PHE A 378 -2.05 2.40 15.72
CA PHE A 378 -2.54 2.69 17.08
C PHE A 378 -2.24 4.12 17.58
N ASP A 379 -1.37 4.86 16.90
CA ASP A 379 -1.07 6.27 17.23
C ASP A 379 -2.21 7.22 16.82
N GLU A 380 -3.09 6.76 15.93
CA GLU A 380 -4.22 7.54 15.40
C GLU A 380 -5.46 7.46 16.30
N PRO A 381 -6.32 8.48 16.33
CA PRO A 381 -7.54 8.47 17.14
C PRO A 381 -8.60 7.51 16.57
N ALA A 382 -9.50 7.00 17.43
CA ALA A 382 -10.58 6.09 17.02
C ALA A 382 -11.47 6.63 15.88
N ALA A 383 -11.70 7.95 15.84
CA ALA A 383 -12.44 8.60 14.74
C ALA A 383 -11.75 8.41 13.38
N ARG A 384 -10.41 8.38 13.36
CA ARG A 384 -9.62 8.14 12.15
C ARG A 384 -9.77 6.71 11.67
N HIS A 385 -9.69 5.72 12.57
CA HIS A 385 -9.92 4.32 12.22
C HIS A 385 -11.28 4.10 11.55
N VAL A 386 -12.33 4.73 12.10
CA VAL A 386 -13.68 4.68 11.55
C VAL A 386 -13.75 5.33 10.17
N GLN A 387 -13.17 6.53 9.99
CA GLN A 387 -13.17 7.23 8.70
C GLN A 387 -12.48 6.41 7.60
N VAL A 388 -11.29 5.88 7.88
CA VAL A 388 -10.51 5.08 6.91
C VAL A 388 -11.28 3.81 6.51
N ALA A 389 -11.86 3.11 7.48
CA ALA A 389 -12.67 1.93 7.19
C ALA A 389 -13.91 2.26 6.33
N GLU A 390 -14.58 3.39 6.59
CA GLU A 390 -15.72 3.85 5.79
C GLU A 390 -15.30 4.22 4.35
N MET A 391 -14.15 4.86 4.16
CA MET A 391 -13.61 5.12 2.82
C MET A 391 -13.31 3.83 2.06
N VAL A 392 -12.65 2.86 2.71
CA VAL A 392 -12.31 1.56 2.10
C VAL A 392 -13.55 0.78 1.71
N ILE A 393 -14.57 0.71 2.58
CA ILE A 393 -15.78 -0.05 2.25
C ILE A 393 -16.59 0.61 1.13
N GLU A 394 -16.68 1.94 1.10
CA GLU A 394 -17.34 2.64 0.01
C GLU A 394 -16.57 2.45 -1.31
N ARG A 395 -15.24 2.52 -1.28
CA ARG A 395 -14.38 2.21 -2.44
C ARG A 395 -14.65 0.80 -2.98
N ALA A 396 -14.70 -0.19 -2.10
CA ALA A 396 -14.98 -1.57 -2.46
C ALA A 396 -16.38 -1.73 -3.06
N LYS A 397 -17.41 -1.10 -2.49
CA LYS A 397 -18.77 -1.12 -3.05
C LYS A 397 -18.82 -0.55 -4.46
N ARG A 398 -18.16 0.60 -4.70
CA ARG A 398 -18.10 1.20 -6.04
C ARG A 398 -17.44 0.26 -7.06
N LEU A 399 -16.36 -0.43 -6.69
CA LEU A 399 -15.74 -1.42 -7.55
C LEU A 399 -16.69 -2.59 -7.88
N VAL A 400 -17.46 -3.09 -6.92
CA VAL A 400 -18.45 -4.16 -7.16
C VAL A 400 -19.61 -3.71 -8.03
N GLU A 401 -20.06 -2.45 -7.93
CA GLU A 401 -21.06 -1.88 -8.86
C GLU A 401 -20.59 -1.93 -10.33
N HIS A 402 -19.26 -1.90 -10.54
CA HIS A 402 -18.60 -2.11 -11.83
C HIS A 402 -18.18 -3.58 -12.08
N LYS A 403 -18.87 -4.52 -11.43
CA LYS A 403 -18.73 -5.98 -11.58
C LYS A 403 -17.34 -6.53 -11.27
N LYS A 404 -16.53 -5.81 -10.49
CA LYS A 404 -15.22 -6.29 -10.03
C LYS A 404 -15.39 -7.25 -8.85
N ASP A 405 -14.49 -8.21 -8.77
CA ASP A 405 -14.33 -9.06 -7.59
C ASP A 405 -13.31 -8.39 -6.66
N VAL A 406 -13.75 -8.02 -5.45
CA VAL A 406 -12.95 -7.27 -4.47
C VAL A 406 -12.77 -8.12 -3.22
N VAL A 407 -11.54 -8.14 -2.69
CA VAL A 407 -11.22 -8.79 -1.41
C VAL A 407 -10.69 -7.74 -0.46
N ILE A 408 -11.29 -7.64 0.74
CA ILE A 408 -10.75 -6.87 1.86
C ILE A 408 -10.20 -7.85 2.90
N LEU A 409 -8.91 -7.76 3.19
CA LEU A 409 -8.29 -8.41 4.35
C LEU A 409 -8.23 -7.39 5.49
N LEU A 410 -9.02 -7.62 6.55
CA LEU A 410 -9.14 -6.68 7.67
C LEU A 410 -8.43 -7.21 8.92
N ASP A 411 -7.48 -6.45 9.45
CA ASP A 411 -6.82 -6.72 10.72
C ASP A 411 -6.93 -5.50 11.66
N SER A 412 -7.86 -5.48 12.62
CA SER A 412 -8.85 -6.53 12.95
C SER A 412 -10.26 -5.98 13.07
N ILE A 413 -11.26 -6.85 12.90
CA ILE A 413 -12.66 -6.45 13.10
C ILE A 413 -12.96 -6.12 14.55
N THR A 414 -12.27 -6.78 15.49
CA THR A 414 -12.39 -6.52 16.92
C THR A 414 -11.95 -5.10 17.27
N ARG A 415 -10.78 -4.67 16.77
CA ARG A 415 -10.28 -3.31 16.97
C ARG A 415 -11.15 -2.26 16.28
N LEU A 416 -11.62 -2.55 15.07
CA LEU A 416 -12.57 -1.66 14.39
C LEU A 416 -13.87 -1.49 15.20
N ALA A 417 -14.44 -2.56 15.75
CA ALA A 417 -15.64 -2.49 16.59
C ALA A 417 -15.41 -1.69 17.88
N ARG A 418 -14.23 -1.80 18.50
CA ARG A 418 -13.82 -0.95 19.63
C ARG A 418 -13.75 0.52 19.24
N ALA A 419 -13.19 0.84 18.08
CA ALA A 419 -13.14 2.21 17.57
C ALA A 419 -14.55 2.80 17.38
N TYR A 420 -15.49 2.04 16.79
CA TYR A 420 -16.89 2.46 16.68
C TYR A 420 -17.54 2.69 18.05
N ASN A 421 -17.31 1.81 19.03
CA ASN A 421 -17.84 1.97 20.38
C ASN A 421 -17.37 3.26 21.06
N ASN A 422 -16.12 3.68 20.80
CA ASN A 422 -15.56 4.90 21.39
C ASN A 422 -16.06 6.19 20.70
N VAL A 423 -16.49 6.12 19.44
CA VAL A 423 -16.92 7.28 18.63
C VAL A 423 -18.43 7.49 18.72
N VAL A 424 -19.21 6.42 18.94
CA VAL A 424 -20.68 6.51 19.02
C VAL A 424 -21.11 7.28 20.28
N PRO A 425 -22.03 8.26 20.15
CA PRO A 425 -22.62 8.92 21.32
C PRO A 425 -23.34 7.91 22.22
N SER A 426 -23.18 8.04 23.54
CA SER A 426 -23.78 7.12 24.51
C SER A 426 -25.31 7.05 24.33
N SER A 427 -25.83 5.83 24.17
CA SER A 427 -27.26 5.57 24.09
C SER A 427 -27.94 5.49 25.46
N GLY A 428 -27.15 5.52 26.54
CA GLY A 428 -27.61 5.24 27.91
C GLY A 428 -27.86 3.76 28.21
N LYS A 429 -27.68 2.85 27.22
CA LYS A 429 -27.84 1.40 27.37
C LYS A 429 -26.53 0.70 27.06
N VAL A 430 -25.85 0.23 28.10
CA VAL A 430 -24.58 -0.49 27.98
C VAL A 430 -24.83 -1.99 28.16
N LEU A 431 -24.45 -2.77 27.14
CA LEU A 431 -24.48 -4.22 27.15
C LEU A 431 -23.35 -4.79 28.01
N THR A 432 -23.40 -6.11 28.25
CA THR A 432 -22.31 -6.83 28.91
C THR A 432 -20.97 -6.54 28.22
N GLY A 433 -19.92 -6.33 29.02
CA GLY A 433 -18.59 -6.03 28.49
C GLY A 433 -18.34 -4.56 28.13
N GLY A 434 -19.26 -3.64 28.43
CA GLY A 434 -19.04 -2.20 28.22
C GLY A 434 -19.31 -1.73 26.78
N VAL A 435 -20.02 -2.53 26.00
CA VAL A 435 -20.40 -2.21 24.62
C VAL A 435 -21.72 -1.45 24.61
N ASP A 436 -21.78 -0.29 23.96
CA ASP A 436 -23.05 0.43 23.78
C ASP A 436 -23.99 -0.36 22.85
N ALA A 437 -25.29 -0.37 23.16
CA ALA A 437 -26.28 -1.12 22.39
C ALA A 437 -26.30 -0.77 20.89
N ASN A 438 -25.94 0.45 20.51
CA ASN A 438 -25.90 0.91 19.12
C ASN A 438 -24.50 0.78 18.48
N ALA A 439 -23.45 0.54 19.26
CA ALA A 439 -22.07 0.55 18.78
C ALA A 439 -21.79 -0.51 17.71
N LEU A 440 -22.40 -1.68 17.82
CA LEU A 440 -22.15 -2.81 16.90
C LEU A 440 -22.93 -2.74 15.60
N HIS A 441 -23.86 -1.80 15.44
CA HIS A 441 -24.67 -1.71 14.22
C HIS A 441 -23.82 -1.39 12.98
N ARG A 442 -22.96 -0.37 13.05
CA ARG A 442 -22.09 0.00 11.92
C ARG A 442 -21.03 -1.05 11.58
N PRO A 443 -20.27 -1.60 12.56
CA PRO A 443 -19.37 -2.72 12.30
C PRO A 443 -20.06 -3.93 11.66
N LYS A 444 -21.27 -4.30 12.09
CA LYS A 444 -22.05 -5.37 11.46
C LYS A 444 -22.43 -5.06 10.02
N ARG A 445 -22.80 -3.81 9.72
CA ARG A 445 -23.06 -3.39 8.33
C ARG A 445 -21.80 -3.42 7.46
N PHE A 446 -20.64 -3.05 8.01
CA PHE A 446 -19.35 -3.16 7.32
C PHE A 446 -19.08 -4.61 6.94
N PHE A 447 -19.11 -5.54 7.89
CA PHE A 447 -18.81 -6.95 7.63
C PHE A 447 -19.90 -7.64 6.80
N GLY A 448 -21.17 -7.29 7.02
CA GLY A 448 -22.33 -7.75 6.26
C GLY A 448 -22.43 -7.17 4.85
N ALA A 449 -21.57 -6.22 4.47
CA ALA A 449 -21.48 -5.76 3.10
C ALA A 449 -20.97 -6.88 2.18
N ALA A 450 -20.05 -7.73 2.65
CA ALA A 450 -19.52 -8.83 1.86
C ALA A 450 -20.61 -9.81 1.40
N ARG A 451 -20.66 -10.02 0.08
CA ARG A 451 -21.67 -10.83 -0.60
C ARG A 451 -21.20 -11.17 -2.01
N ASN A 452 -21.68 -12.30 -2.52
CA ASN A 452 -21.63 -12.59 -3.94
C ASN A 452 -22.83 -11.89 -4.62
N VAL A 453 -22.64 -11.38 -5.82
CA VAL A 453 -23.66 -10.62 -6.55
C VAL A 453 -24.05 -11.36 -7.82
N GLU A 454 -25.36 -11.47 -8.09
CA GLU A 454 -25.87 -12.16 -9.28
C GLU A 454 -25.54 -11.42 -10.58
N GLU A 455 -25.67 -10.09 -10.58
CA GLU A 455 -25.46 -9.21 -11.73
C GLU A 455 -23.98 -9.06 -12.16
N GLY A 456 -23.06 -9.58 -11.34
CA GLY A 456 -21.62 -9.58 -11.57
C GLY A 456 -20.82 -8.92 -10.44
N GLY A 457 -19.59 -9.38 -10.26
CA GLY A 457 -18.70 -8.96 -9.17
C GLY A 457 -18.99 -9.65 -7.84
N SER A 458 -18.17 -9.34 -6.85
CA SER A 458 -18.35 -9.84 -5.48
C SER A 458 -17.53 -9.01 -4.50
N LEU A 459 -18.01 -8.92 -3.26
CA LEU A 459 -17.24 -8.36 -2.15
C LEU A 459 -16.95 -9.48 -1.15
N THR A 460 -15.69 -9.87 -1.03
CA THR A 460 -15.20 -10.77 0.01
C THR A 460 -14.55 -9.97 1.12
N ILE A 461 -14.88 -10.27 2.38
CA ILE A 461 -14.19 -9.72 3.55
C ILE A 461 -13.69 -10.91 4.38
N ILE A 462 -12.38 -10.97 4.58
CA ILE A 462 -11.71 -11.91 5.48
C ILE A 462 -11.11 -11.06 6.60
N ALA A 463 -11.67 -11.17 7.80
CA ALA A 463 -11.26 -10.35 8.93
C ALA A 463 -10.69 -11.19 10.06
N THR A 464 -9.67 -10.71 10.74
CA THR A 464 -9.20 -11.32 11.99
C THR A 464 -10.12 -10.91 13.14
N ALA A 465 -10.45 -11.86 14.01
CA ALA A 465 -11.19 -11.63 15.24
C ALA A 465 -10.37 -12.12 16.43
N LEU A 466 -10.15 -11.24 17.40
CA LEU A 466 -9.41 -11.57 18.61
C LEU A 466 -10.34 -12.25 19.62
N VAL A 467 -9.87 -13.39 20.16
CA VAL A 467 -10.52 -14.13 21.24
C VAL A 467 -9.54 -14.42 22.37
N ASP A 468 -10.06 -14.77 23.56
CA ASP A 468 -9.29 -15.09 24.76
C ASP A 468 -8.26 -13.99 25.14
N THR A 469 -8.64 -12.73 24.95
CA THR A 469 -7.85 -11.55 25.32
C THR A 469 -7.95 -11.20 26.80
N GLY A 470 -8.86 -11.86 27.53
CA GLY A 470 -9.26 -11.49 28.89
C GLY A 470 -10.26 -10.35 28.97
N SER A 471 -10.72 -9.81 27.82
CA SER A 471 -11.73 -8.76 27.76
C SER A 471 -13.10 -9.32 27.40
N LYS A 472 -14.07 -9.17 28.32
CA LYS A 472 -15.50 -9.50 28.04
C LYS A 472 -16.07 -8.73 26.85
N MET A 473 -15.52 -7.55 26.56
CA MET A 473 -15.92 -6.76 25.39
C MET A 473 -15.63 -7.53 24.09
N ASP A 474 -14.44 -8.13 23.97
CA ASP A 474 -14.03 -8.87 22.77
C ASP A 474 -14.85 -10.14 22.58
N GLU A 475 -15.18 -10.83 23.68
CA GLU A 475 -16.06 -12.01 23.65
C GLU A 475 -17.43 -11.65 23.07
N VAL A 476 -18.05 -10.56 23.53
CA VAL A 476 -19.34 -10.08 23.02
C VAL A 476 -19.24 -9.64 21.56
N ILE A 477 -18.17 -8.93 21.19
CA ILE A 477 -17.92 -8.54 19.79
C ILE A 477 -17.82 -9.78 18.90
N TYR A 478 -17.05 -10.77 19.30
CA TYR A 478 -16.85 -11.99 18.53
C TYR A 478 -18.16 -12.76 18.32
N GLU A 479 -18.97 -12.96 19.37
CA GLU A 479 -20.24 -13.68 19.25
C GLU A 479 -21.23 -12.97 18.30
N GLU A 480 -21.26 -11.63 18.30
CA GLU A 480 -22.09 -10.85 17.36
C GLU A 480 -21.65 -11.02 15.89
N PHE A 481 -20.34 -11.09 15.64
CA PHE A 481 -19.81 -11.29 14.29
C PHE A 481 -19.90 -12.74 13.82
N LYS A 482 -19.78 -13.71 14.72
CA LYS A 482 -19.97 -15.13 14.43
C LYS A 482 -21.33 -15.41 13.80
N GLY A 483 -22.39 -14.76 14.29
CA GLY A 483 -23.72 -14.83 13.71
C GLY A 483 -23.85 -14.23 12.31
N THR A 484 -23.00 -13.24 11.99
CA THR A 484 -23.00 -12.49 10.72
C THR A 484 -22.16 -13.16 9.63
N GLY A 485 -21.06 -13.81 10.04
CA GLY A 485 -20.15 -14.54 9.17
C GLY A 485 -20.73 -15.84 8.61
N ASN A 486 -20.08 -16.36 7.57
CA ASN A 486 -20.41 -17.65 6.97
C ASN A 486 -19.19 -18.56 6.76
N SER A 487 -18.01 -18.15 7.23
CA SER A 487 -16.78 -18.96 7.31
C SER A 487 -16.01 -18.60 8.56
N GLU A 488 -15.44 -19.60 9.23
CA GLU A 488 -14.62 -19.43 10.42
C GLU A 488 -13.34 -20.26 10.29
N VAL A 489 -12.19 -19.65 10.53
CA VAL A 489 -10.88 -20.29 10.61
C VAL A 489 -10.34 -20.05 12.01
N HIS A 490 -10.32 -21.07 12.85
CA HIS A 490 -9.87 -20.98 14.23
C HIS A 490 -8.37 -21.27 14.31
N LEU A 491 -7.62 -20.38 14.96
CA LEU A 491 -6.20 -20.57 15.25
C LEU A 491 -5.99 -20.93 16.73
N SER A 492 -5.29 -22.05 16.97
CA SER A 492 -5.01 -22.55 18.31
C SER A 492 -3.63 -22.11 18.79
N ARG A 493 -3.59 -21.38 19.90
CA ARG A 493 -2.34 -20.98 20.57
C ARG A 493 -1.55 -22.18 21.05
N ARG A 494 -2.21 -23.26 21.49
CA ARG A 494 -1.54 -24.48 21.97
C ARG A 494 -0.73 -25.15 20.85
N ILE A 495 -1.24 -25.13 19.62
CA ILE A 495 -0.52 -25.61 18.42
C ILE A 495 0.66 -24.66 18.10
N ALA A 496 0.42 -23.35 18.14
CA ALA A 496 1.45 -22.34 17.87
C ALA A 496 2.61 -22.35 18.88
N GLU A 497 2.34 -22.58 20.17
CA GLU A 497 3.36 -22.65 21.23
C GLU A 497 4.32 -23.84 21.04
N LYS A 498 3.87 -24.92 20.38
CA LYS A 498 4.72 -26.04 19.96
C LYS A 498 5.45 -25.77 18.64
N ARG A 499 5.29 -24.58 18.05
CA ARG A 499 5.85 -24.16 16.75
C ARG A 499 5.36 -25.01 15.57
N VAL A 500 4.13 -25.50 15.66
CA VAL A 500 3.47 -26.21 14.56
C VAL A 500 2.65 -25.18 13.77
N PHE A 501 2.97 -25.00 12.49
CA PHE A 501 2.30 -24.04 11.61
C PHE A 501 1.86 -24.71 10.28
N PRO A 502 0.69 -24.36 9.73
CA PRO A 502 -0.29 -23.39 10.26
C PRO A 502 -0.99 -23.92 11.53
N ALA A 503 -1.24 -23.03 12.49
CA ALA A 503 -1.80 -23.38 13.80
C ALA A 503 -3.35 -23.46 13.77
N ILE A 504 -3.92 -24.16 12.78
CA ILE A 504 -5.38 -24.21 12.56
C ILE A 504 -6.01 -25.29 13.45
N ASP A 505 -7.08 -24.95 14.15
CA ASP A 505 -8.00 -25.92 14.72
C ASP A 505 -8.94 -26.43 13.62
N ILE A 506 -8.67 -27.65 13.16
CA ILE A 506 -9.36 -28.29 12.05
C ILE A 506 -10.84 -28.58 12.35
N ASN A 507 -11.14 -28.94 13.59
CA ASN A 507 -12.48 -29.37 13.98
C ASN A 507 -13.42 -28.18 14.13
N ARG A 508 -12.91 -27.04 14.63
CA ARG A 508 -13.69 -25.80 14.78
C ARG A 508 -13.79 -24.98 13.50
N SER A 509 -12.87 -25.17 12.55
CA SER A 509 -12.86 -24.43 11.29
C SER A 509 -13.82 -25.01 10.26
N GLY A 510 -14.49 -24.16 9.49
CA GLY A 510 -15.42 -24.58 8.44
C GLY A 510 -16.13 -23.43 7.74
N THR A 511 -16.75 -23.77 6.61
CA THR A 511 -17.49 -22.80 5.77
C THR A 511 -18.93 -23.28 5.56
N ARG A 512 -19.90 -22.38 5.78
CA ARG A 512 -21.31 -22.66 5.51
C ARG A 512 -21.53 -22.80 3.99
N ARG A 513 -22.36 -23.77 3.61
CA ARG A 513 -22.70 -24.05 2.20
C ARG A 513 -21.46 -24.35 1.33
N GLU A 514 -20.49 -25.06 1.88
CA GLU A 514 -19.30 -25.51 1.13
C GLU A 514 -19.64 -26.44 -0.05
N ASP A 515 -20.85 -27.02 -0.07
CA ASP A 515 -21.44 -27.76 -1.21
C ASP A 515 -21.51 -26.93 -2.50
N LEU A 516 -21.56 -25.60 -2.38
CA LEU A 516 -21.58 -24.69 -3.53
C LEU A 516 -20.19 -24.29 -4.03
N LEU A 517 -19.14 -24.65 -3.30
CA LEU A 517 -17.75 -24.26 -3.57
C LEU A 517 -16.87 -25.46 -3.94
N ILE A 518 -17.22 -26.65 -3.47
CA ILE A 518 -16.44 -27.87 -3.62
C ILE A 518 -17.26 -28.89 -4.41
N GLU A 519 -16.63 -29.48 -5.43
CA GLU A 519 -17.22 -30.55 -6.22
C GLU A 519 -17.61 -31.75 -5.34
N PRO A 520 -18.77 -32.41 -5.59
CA PRO A 520 -19.31 -33.44 -4.71
C PRO A 520 -18.34 -34.58 -4.36
N GLU A 521 -17.54 -35.04 -5.33
CA GLU A 521 -16.57 -36.11 -5.13
C GLU A 521 -15.44 -35.71 -4.18
N LEU A 522 -14.95 -34.47 -4.29
CA LEU A 522 -13.92 -33.94 -3.42
C LEU A 522 -14.47 -33.70 -2.01
N LEU A 523 -15.71 -33.19 -1.93
CA LEU A 523 -16.38 -32.96 -0.65
C LEU A 523 -16.56 -34.26 0.14
N GLN A 524 -16.90 -35.37 -0.52
CA GLN A 524 -16.98 -36.68 0.12
C GLN A 524 -15.64 -37.13 0.72
N LYS A 525 -14.53 -36.90 0.01
CA LYS A 525 -13.18 -37.22 0.52
C LYS A 525 -12.81 -36.35 1.72
N ILE A 526 -13.11 -35.05 1.67
CA ILE A 526 -12.91 -34.12 2.79
C ILE A 526 -13.72 -34.56 4.01
N TRP A 527 -14.95 -35.04 3.81
CA TRP A 527 -15.78 -35.54 4.90
C TRP A 527 -15.19 -36.79 5.58
N ILE A 528 -14.64 -37.73 4.80
CA ILE A 528 -13.92 -38.89 5.33
C ILE A 528 -12.70 -38.43 6.13
N LEU A 529 -11.92 -37.48 5.60
CA LEU A 529 -10.77 -36.91 6.28
C LEU A 529 -11.19 -36.25 7.61
N ARG A 530 -12.26 -35.45 7.62
CA ARG A 530 -12.78 -34.83 8.86
C ARG A 530 -13.19 -35.88 9.89
N LYS A 531 -13.85 -36.97 9.48
CA LYS A 531 -14.20 -38.07 10.40
C LYS A 531 -12.98 -38.76 10.99
N LEU A 532 -11.90 -38.90 10.23
CA LEU A 532 -10.64 -39.46 10.69
C LEU A 532 -9.95 -38.54 11.72
N LEU A 533 -9.97 -37.22 11.47
CA LEU A 533 -9.31 -36.23 12.31
C LEU A 533 -10.10 -35.89 13.58
N HIS A 534 -11.43 -35.95 13.55
CA HIS A 534 -12.30 -35.56 14.67
C HIS A 534 -11.98 -36.24 16.02
N PRO A 535 -11.70 -37.55 16.11
CA PRO A 535 -11.37 -38.19 17.39
C PRO A 535 -9.96 -37.86 17.91
N MET A 536 -9.10 -37.23 17.10
CA MET A 536 -7.75 -36.83 17.51
C MET A 536 -7.79 -35.53 18.33
N ASP A 537 -6.86 -35.38 19.26
CA ASP A 537 -6.59 -34.07 19.88
C ASP A 537 -6.14 -33.06 18.81
N GLU A 538 -6.47 -31.77 18.99
CA GLU A 538 -6.24 -30.70 18.01
C GLU A 538 -4.79 -30.68 17.48
N MET A 539 -3.82 -30.94 18.36
CA MET A 539 -2.40 -30.93 18.03
C MET A 539 -2.01 -32.15 17.20
N ALA A 540 -2.51 -33.33 17.58
CA ALA A 540 -2.26 -34.57 16.87
C ALA A 540 -2.92 -34.56 15.47
N ALA A 541 -4.11 -33.98 15.35
CA ALA A 541 -4.80 -33.81 14.07
C ALA A 541 -3.97 -32.93 13.11
N MET A 542 -3.44 -31.81 13.59
CA MET A 542 -2.62 -30.90 12.78
C MET A 542 -1.28 -31.54 12.39
N GLU A 543 -0.60 -32.22 13.33
CA GLU A 543 0.65 -32.92 13.04
C GLU A 543 0.46 -34.05 12.02
N PHE A 544 -0.61 -34.82 12.14
CA PHE A 544 -0.98 -35.85 11.17
C PHE A 544 -1.20 -35.25 9.79
N LEU A 545 -1.99 -34.18 9.70
CA LEU A 545 -2.27 -33.54 8.42
C LEU A 545 -1.00 -32.95 7.80
N LEU A 546 -0.13 -32.32 8.59
CA LEU A 546 1.14 -31.79 8.12
C LEU A 546 2.08 -32.86 7.61
N ASP A 547 2.20 -33.99 8.32
CA ASP A 547 3.03 -35.13 7.89
C ASP A 547 2.59 -35.63 6.52
N LYS A 548 1.28 -35.78 6.29
CA LYS A 548 0.76 -36.20 4.98
C LYS A 548 0.91 -35.15 3.90
N MET A 549 0.66 -33.87 4.23
CA MET A 549 0.77 -32.76 3.28
C MET A 549 2.21 -32.54 2.82
N LYS A 550 3.21 -32.70 3.69
CA LYS A 550 4.63 -32.56 3.33
C LYS A 550 5.12 -33.59 2.31
N ASN A 551 4.49 -34.76 2.28
CA ASN A 551 4.85 -35.84 1.36
C ASN A 551 4.24 -35.67 -0.05
N THR A 552 3.45 -34.63 -0.28
CA THR A 552 2.73 -34.38 -1.54
C THR A 552 2.85 -32.92 -1.94
N LYS A 553 2.79 -32.62 -3.24
CA LYS A 553 2.89 -31.23 -3.73
C LYS A 553 1.55 -30.55 -3.90
N SER A 554 0.49 -31.34 -4.09
CA SER A 554 -0.87 -30.83 -4.29
C SER A 554 -1.93 -31.57 -3.47
N ASN A 555 -3.11 -30.97 -3.33
CA ASN A 555 -4.25 -31.61 -2.69
C ASN A 555 -4.77 -32.83 -3.48
N ASP A 556 -4.65 -32.81 -4.81
CA ASP A 556 -5.00 -33.96 -5.65
C ASP A 556 -4.06 -35.14 -5.42
N GLU A 557 -2.75 -34.89 -5.32
CA GLU A 557 -1.76 -35.92 -4.95
C GLU A 557 -2.02 -36.47 -3.54
N PHE A 558 -2.33 -35.60 -2.58
CA PHE A 558 -2.68 -35.98 -1.21
C PHE A 558 -3.85 -36.98 -1.19
N PHE A 559 -4.97 -36.67 -1.84
CA PHE A 559 -6.09 -37.60 -1.89
C PHE A 559 -5.82 -38.84 -2.76
N GLY A 560 -4.95 -38.73 -3.76
CA GLY A 560 -4.47 -39.87 -4.53
C GLY A 560 -3.68 -40.86 -3.66
N SER A 561 -2.87 -40.36 -2.72
CA SER A 561 -2.07 -41.18 -1.79
C SER A 561 -2.91 -41.90 -0.74
N MET A 562 -4.04 -41.32 -0.31
CA MET A 562 -4.93 -41.92 0.70
C MET A 562 -5.79 -43.08 0.16
N LYS A 563 -5.84 -43.27 -1.16
CA LYS A 563 -6.55 -44.41 -1.78
C LYS A 563 -5.73 -45.70 -1.80
N ARG A 564 -4.41 -45.60 -1.57
CA ARG A 564 -3.49 -46.73 -1.43
C ARG A 564 -3.30 -47.04 0.05
#